data_AF-A0A087XNC1-F1
#
_entry.id   AF-A0A087XNC1-F1
#
_cell.length_a   1.000
_cell.length_b   1.000
_cell.length_c   1.000
_cell.angle_alpha   90.00
_cell.angle_beta   90.00
_cell.angle_gamma   90.00
#
_symmetry.space_group_name_H-M   'P 1'
#
loop_
_entity.id
_entity.type
_entity.pdbx_description
1 polymer ?
#
loop_
_entity_poly.entity_id
_entity_poly.type
_entity_poly.pdbx_seq_one_letter_code
_entity_poly.pdbx_strand_id
1 'polypeptide(L)'
;MADLESKSTDQQSSTHNDTRNPTGNETSPPAVYQESEPVVTFPMITTQSSRAVKMNEPQTKADKIKVALEKLKEAKVRKLIIKVLMSDNSSKTLMVDERQTVRDVLDTLFEKTHCENSIEWSLCETNPDLQTERAFEDHECLVEPLSAWSRLSENKLYFLSTPQKYMMFTEPQIFYMWKKKSSGDMNSQAKELLIKEHFGGSTTIVPNLEGVLYLKEDGKKVWKPRYFMLRASGIYYVPKGKTKSSTDLACFVRFEKVNVYTTSSYKQKYRAPTDFCFLLKHPCIQKESPYIKILCCEDKHTLLLWVNSIRIAKYGAALYKNYQAAVTRASILQIPYSAANKEKSNSVTSLESPYPSS
;
A
#
# COMPACT_ATOMS: atom_id res chain seq x y z
N MET A 1 -7.06 66.00 -10.69
CA MET A 1 -7.16 67.47 -10.63
C MET A 1 -7.37 67.89 -12.07
N ALA A 2 -8.62 68.26 -12.43
CA ALA A 2 -9.24 67.98 -13.73
C ALA A 2 -9.40 66.44 -13.96
N ASP A 3 -10.51 65.86 -14.43
CA ASP A 3 -11.67 66.30 -15.24
C ASP A 3 -11.33 66.46 -16.74
N LEU A 4 -12.14 66.05 -17.73
CA LEU A 4 -13.61 65.95 -17.79
C LEU A 4 -14.16 64.63 -18.43
N GLU A 5 -15.46 64.42 -18.29
CA GLU A 5 -16.28 63.38 -18.94
C GLU A 5 -16.75 63.75 -20.36
N SER A 6 -17.29 62.78 -21.12
CA SER A 6 -18.50 63.04 -21.95
C SER A 6 -19.28 61.77 -22.36
N LYS A 7 -20.59 61.78 -22.05
CA LYS A 7 -21.81 61.27 -22.75
C LYS A 7 -21.74 59.94 -23.55
N SER A 8 -22.58 58.92 -23.37
CA SER A 8 -24.02 58.76 -23.02
C SER A 8 -25.03 58.75 -24.19
N THR A 9 -25.59 57.56 -24.47
CA THR A 9 -26.93 57.27 -25.06
C THR A 9 -27.19 55.77 -24.77
N ASP A 10 -28.07 55.39 -23.86
CA ASP A 10 -29.55 55.37 -23.90
C ASP A 10 -30.14 54.05 -24.43
N GLN A 11 -30.84 53.32 -23.56
CA GLN A 11 -31.77 52.25 -23.91
C GLN A 11 -33.08 52.39 -23.11
N GLN A 12 -34.17 52.67 -23.82
CA GLN A 12 -35.57 52.55 -23.40
C GLN A 12 -36.18 51.28 -24.03
N SER A 13 -37.35 50.75 -23.66
CA SER A 13 -38.05 50.63 -22.36
C SER A 13 -39.40 49.89 -22.57
N SER A 14 -39.69 48.82 -21.83
CA SER A 14 -41.05 48.30 -21.45
C SER A 14 -40.90 46.89 -20.83
N THR A 15 -41.60 46.39 -19.80
CA THR A 15 -42.81 46.69 -18.98
C THR A 15 -44.18 46.27 -19.52
N HIS A 16 -44.66 45.09 -19.09
CA HIS A 16 -45.87 44.80 -18.27
C HIS A 16 -46.04 43.24 -18.20
N ASN A 17 -46.45 42.53 -17.12
CA ASN A 17 -47.59 42.62 -16.16
C ASN A 17 -48.96 42.34 -16.83
N ASP A 18 -49.87 41.47 -16.38
CA ASP A 18 -49.90 40.44 -15.30
C ASP A 18 -50.75 39.21 -15.81
N THR A 19 -51.54 38.35 -15.12
CA THR A 19 -52.12 38.27 -13.76
C THR A 19 -52.70 36.86 -13.43
N ARG A 20 -52.81 36.52 -12.12
CA ARG A 20 -53.95 35.91 -11.35
C ARG A 20 -55.04 35.07 -12.07
N ASN A 21 -55.70 34.04 -11.49
CA ASN A 21 -55.55 33.25 -10.23
C ASN A 21 -56.45 31.95 -10.33
N PRO A 22 -57.08 31.30 -9.29
CA PRO A 22 -56.57 30.03 -8.74
C PRO A 22 -57.66 28.93 -8.52
N THR A 23 -57.44 28.04 -7.53
CA THR A 23 -58.35 27.02 -6.92
C THR A 23 -58.50 25.67 -7.66
N GLY A 24 -58.55 24.53 -6.95
CA GLY A 24 -58.36 24.36 -5.50
C GLY A 24 -58.33 22.91 -4.99
N ASN A 25 -57.75 22.77 -3.78
CA ASN A 25 -57.85 21.73 -2.75
C ASN A 25 -58.26 20.29 -3.10
N GLU A 26 -57.47 19.34 -2.59
CA GLU A 26 -57.93 18.60 -1.40
C GLU A 26 -56.76 18.33 -0.43
N THR A 27 -57.02 17.88 0.80
CA THR A 27 -56.00 17.83 1.88
C THR A 27 -56.30 16.72 2.88
N SER A 28 -55.26 16.04 3.38
CA SER A 28 -55.35 15.06 4.47
C SER A 28 -54.01 14.99 5.23
N PRO A 29 -54.01 14.52 6.49
CA PRO A 29 -53.09 15.04 7.51
C PRO A 29 -51.70 14.39 7.55
N PRO A 30 -50.69 15.05 8.15
CA PRO A 30 -49.40 14.45 8.43
C PRO A 30 -49.52 13.34 9.48
N ALA A 31 -48.98 12.16 9.18
CA ALA A 31 -48.85 11.08 10.16
C ALA A 31 -47.77 11.45 11.21
N VAL A 32 -48.12 11.34 12.49
CA VAL A 32 -47.17 11.50 13.59
C VAL A 32 -46.29 10.25 13.66
N TYR A 33 -45.16 10.29 12.96
CA TYR A 33 -44.08 9.34 13.18
C TYR A 33 -43.36 9.72 14.48
N GLN A 34 -43.50 8.88 15.50
CA GLN A 34 -42.61 8.95 16.66
C GLN A 34 -41.19 8.59 16.22
N GLU A 35 -40.20 9.39 16.64
CA GLU A 35 -38.79 9.00 16.56
C GLU A 35 -38.52 7.88 17.56
N SER A 36 -38.79 6.64 17.16
CA SER A 36 -38.22 5.47 17.83
C SER A 36 -36.76 5.34 17.41
N GLU A 37 -35.84 5.82 18.25
CA GLU A 37 -34.41 5.53 18.06
C GLU A 37 -34.21 4.01 17.90
N PRO A 38 -33.54 3.54 16.83
CA PRO A 38 -33.11 2.16 16.76
C PRO A 38 -31.96 1.96 17.76
N VAL A 39 -32.30 1.58 18.99
CA VAL A 39 -31.31 1.15 19.99
C VAL A 39 -30.65 -0.11 19.46
N VAL A 40 -29.52 0.06 18.75
CA VAL A 40 -28.69 -1.04 18.25
C VAL A 40 -28.01 -1.70 19.45
N THR A 41 -28.73 -2.63 20.06
CA THR A 41 -28.19 -3.54 21.07
C THR A 41 -27.15 -4.43 20.40
N PHE A 42 -25.88 -4.01 20.45
CA PHE A 42 -24.77 -4.84 20.04
C PHE A 42 -24.83 -6.19 20.79
N PRO A 43 -24.96 -7.33 20.10
CA PRO A 43 -24.82 -8.62 20.77
C PRO A 43 -23.39 -8.68 21.32
N MET A 44 -23.26 -8.87 22.63
CA MET A 44 -21.97 -8.97 23.29
C MET A 44 -21.34 -10.32 22.93
N ILE A 45 -20.63 -10.38 21.80
CA ILE A 45 -19.96 -11.59 21.32
C ILE A 45 -18.82 -11.94 22.30
N THR A 46 -19.10 -12.88 23.20
CA THR A 46 -18.13 -13.44 24.13
C THR A 46 -17.08 -14.23 23.34
N THR A 47 -15.95 -13.60 23.02
CA THR A 47 -14.84 -14.21 22.26
C THR A 47 -14.07 -15.23 23.10
N GLN A 48 -14.65 -16.43 23.31
CA GLN A 48 -13.92 -17.58 23.83
C GLN A 48 -13.16 -18.30 22.70
N SER A 49 -11.92 -17.86 22.44
CA SER A 49 -10.78 -18.77 22.21
C SER A 49 -9.50 -17.96 21.97
N SER A 50 -8.79 -17.66 23.05
CA SER A 50 -7.37 -17.30 23.01
C SER A 50 -6.68 -17.99 24.19
N ARG A 51 -5.47 -18.51 23.97
CA ARG A 51 -4.76 -19.35 24.95
C ARG A 51 -4.69 -18.67 26.30
N ALA A 52 -5.27 -19.30 27.33
CA ALA A 52 -5.25 -18.79 28.70
C ALA A 52 -3.85 -18.85 29.31
N VAL A 53 -3.04 -17.81 29.03
CA VAL A 53 -1.89 -17.46 29.88
C VAL A 53 -2.45 -17.14 31.26
N LYS A 54 -2.18 -18.00 32.24
CA LYS A 54 -2.55 -17.74 33.64
C LYS A 54 -1.74 -16.53 34.14
N MET A 55 -2.32 -15.34 34.02
CA MET A 55 -1.87 -14.20 34.81
C MET A 55 -2.17 -14.51 36.27
N ASN A 56 -1.12 -14.69 37.08
CA ASN A 56 -1.27 -14.63 38.53
C ASN A 56 -1.85 -13.25 38.89
N GLU A 57 -2.79 -13.21 39.83
CA GLU A 57 -3.31 -11.92 40.31
C GLU A 57 -2.18 -11.05 40.87
N PRO A 58 -2.21 -9.73 40.67
CA PRO A 58 -1.17 -8.82 41.17
C PRO A 58 -1.23 -8.75 42.70
N GLN A 59 -0.47 -9.61 43.39
CA GLN A 59 -0.51 -9.75 44.83
C GLN A 59 0.10 -8.55 45.56
N THR A 60 1.16 -7.93 45.02
CA THR A 60 1.79 -6.75 45.66
C THR A 60 1.21 -5.42 45.15
N LYS A 61 1.42 -4.35 45.93
CA LYS A 61 1.14 -2.98 45.50
C LYS A 61 1.92 -2.59 44.24
N ALA A 62 3.13 -3.12 44.05
CA ALA A 62 3.96 -2.88 42.87
C ALA A 62 3.36 -3.54 41.62
N ASP A 63 2.87 -4.78 41.72
CA ASP A 63 2.21 -5.47 40.61
C ASP A 63 0.92 -4.75 40.17
N LYS A 64 0.14 -4.26 41.13
CA LYS A 64 -1.08 -3.47 40.85
C LYS A 64 -0.74 -2.16 40.12
N ILE A 65 0.35 -1.50 40.50
CA ILE A 65 0.87 -0.32 39.80
C ILE A 65 1.36 -0.69 38.39
N LYS A 66 2.12 -1.78 38.23
CA LYS A 66 2.60 -2.24 36.92
C LYS A 66 1.45 -2.53 35.95
N VAL A 67 0.45 -3.31 36.38
CA VAL A 67 -0.73 -3.63 35.55
C VAL A 67 -1.53 -2.37 35.22
N ALA A 68 -1.62 -1.39 36.12
CA ALA A 68 -2.26 -0.10 35.83
C ALA A 68 -1.47 0.72 34.79
N LEU A 69 -0.13 0.76 34.88
CA LEU A 69 0.73 1.43 33.90
C LEU A 69 0.68 0.76 32.52
N GLU A 70 0.63 -0.58 32.47
CA GLU A 70 0.46 -1.35 31.23
C GLU A 70 -0.91 -1.08 30.59
N LYS A 71 -2.00 -1.06 31.38
CA LYS A 71 -3.33 -0.66 30.90
C LYS A 71 -3.39 0.78 30.41
N LEU A 72 -2.73 1.72 31.09
CA LEU A 72 -2.63 3.13 30.66
C LEU A 72 -1.77 3.32 29.39
N LYS A 73 -0.73 2.48 29.20
CA LYS A 73 0.05 2.44 27.97
C LYS A 73 -0.76 1.86 26.80
N GLU A 74 -1.60 0.87 27.08
CA GLU A 74 -2.43 0.20 26.06
C GLU A 74 -3.67 1.02 25.67
N ALA A 75 -4.29 1.73 26.61
CA ALA A 75 -5.39 2.66 26.35
C ALA A 75 -4.99 3.89 25.52
N LYS A 76 -3.68 4.18 25.40
CA LYS A 76 -3.13 5.26 24.56
C LYS A 76 -2.84 4.83 23.12
N VAL A 77 -2.95 3.55 22.79
CA VAL A 77 -2.65 3.04 21.45
C VAL A 77 -3.78 3.43 20.50
N ARG A 78 -3.46 4.11 19.41
CA ARG A 78 -4.42 4.41 18.34
C ARG A 78 -4.83 3.13 17.63
N LYS A 79 -6.14 2.92 17.51
CA LYS A 79 -6.75 1.76 16.83
C LYS A 79 -7.69 2.24 15.74
N LEU A 80 -7.70 1.54 14.61
CA LEU A 80 -8.47 1.84 13.43
C LEU A 80 -9.27 0.60 13.01
N ILE A 81 -10.55 0.78 12.67
CA ILE A 81 -11.34 -0.27 12.03
C ILE A 81 -11.17 -0.11 10.52
N ILE A 82 -10.57 -1.11 9.89
CA ILE A 82 -10.31 -1.14 8.43
C ILE A 82 -11.28 -2.13 7.75
N LYS A 83 -11.71 -1.77 6.55
CA LYS A 83 -12.43 -2.67 5.63
C LYS A 83 -11.48 -3.07 4.51
N VAL A 84 -11.07 -4.34 4.50
CA VAL A 84 -10.24 -4.92 3.44
C VAL A 84 -11.17 -5.54 2.40
N LEU A 85 -11.04 -5.13 1.14
CA LEU A 85 -11.74 -5.71 0.00
C LEU A 85 -10.98 -6.91 -0.56
N MET A 86 -11.71 -7.94 -0.97
CA MET A 86 -11.18 -9.20 -1.45
C MET A 86 -11.31 -9.30 -2.98
N SER A 87 -10.63 -10.26 -3.61
CA SER A 87 -10.66 -10.48 -5.07
C SER A 87 -12.03 -10.92 -5.62
N ASP A 88 -12.90 -11.48 -4.78
CA ASP A 88 -14.29 -11.87 -5.09
C ASP A 88 -15.31 -10.74 -4.85
N ASN A 89 -14.85 -9.52 -4.58
CA ASN A 89 -15.63 -8.35 -4.11
C ASN A 89 -16.27 -8.49 -2.72
N SER A 90 -16.02 -9.57 -1.98
CA SER A 90 -16.34 -9.62 -0.56
C SER A 90 -15.43 -8.69 0.25
N SER A 91 -15.63 -8.60 1.57
CA SER A 91 -14.78 -7.79 2.43
C SER A 91 -14.65 -8.35 3.83
N LYS A 92 -13.46 -8.20 4.43
CA LYS A 92 -13.21 -8.51 5.84
C LYS A 92 -12.95 -7.22 6.62
N THR A 93 -13.67 -7.03 7.71
CA THR A 93 -13.45 -5.93 8.64
C THR A 93 -12.49 -6.37 9.73
N LEU A 94 -11.43 -5.59 9.98
CA LEU A 94 -10.43 -5.84 11.00
C LEU A 94 -10.28 -4.60 11.90
N MET A 95 -10.03 -4.81 13.19
CA MET A 95 -9.45 -3.79 14.04
C MET A 95 -7.93 -3.94 13.97
N VAL A 96 -7.22 -2.85 13.68
CA VAL A 96 -5.75 -2.80 13.68
C VAL A 96 -5.25 -1.68 14.58
N ASP A 97 -4.08 -1.86 15.19
CA ASP A 97 -3.44 -0.84 16.02
C ASP A 97 -2.15 -0.28 15.41
N GLU A 98 -1.69 0.89 15.90
CA GLU A 98 -0.56 1.63 15.30
C GLU A 98 0.81 0.95 15.39
N ARG A 99 0.92 -0.16 16.13
CA ARG A 99 2.13 -1.00 16.19
C ARG A 99 2.13 -2.08 15.11
N GLN A 100 0.98 -2.40 14.52
CA GLN A 100 0.86 -3.50 13.56
C GLN A 100 1.36 -3.09 12.17
N THR A 101 2.28 -3.90 11.67
CA THR A 101 2.79 -3.83 10.30
C THR A 101 1.81 -4.46 9.32
N VAL A 102 1.95 -4.12 8.04
CA VAL A 102 1.22 -4.79 6.95
C VAL A 102 1.44 -6.31 6.96
N ARG A 103 2.61 -6.79 7.43
CA ARG A 103 2.88 -8.21 7.63
C ARG A 103 1.93 -8.86 8.64
N ASP A 104 1.72 -8.24 9.80
CA ASP A 104 0.81 -8.76 10.85
C ASP A 104 -0.65 -8.80 10.38
N VAL A 105 -1.04 -7.82 9.55
CA VAL A 105 -2.39 -7.76 8.97
C VAL A 105 -2.55 -8.79 7.84
N LEU A 106 -1.51 -9.06 7.05
CA LEU A 106 -1.51 -10.14 6.07
C LEU A 106 -1.64 -11.51 6.74
N ASP A 107 -0.95 -11.76 7.86
CA ASP A 107 -1.10 -13.01 8.63
C ASP A 107 -2.54 -13.18 9.13
N THR A 108 -3.10 -12.11 9.73
CA THR A 108 -4.49 -12.06 10.19
C THR A 108 -5.51 -12.30 9.06
N LEU A 109 -5.14 -11.95 7.82
CA LEU A 109 -5.95 -12.24 6.63
C LEU A 109 -5.80 -13.69 6.20
N PHE A 110 -4.59 -14.25 6.11
CA PHE A 110 -4.36 -15.66 5.79
C PHE A 110 -5.12 -16.61 6.73
N GLU A 111 -5.07 -16.36 8.04
CA GLU A 111 -5.83 -17.14 9.04
C GLU A 111 -7.35 -17.06 8.83
N LYS A 112 -7.86 -15.94 8.29
CA LYS A 112 -9.30 -15.67 8.09
C LYS A 112 -9.80 -15.92 6.67
N THR A 113 -8.93 -16.18 5.70
CA THR A 113 -9.27 -16.54 4.30
C THR A 113 -9.07 -18.02 4.03
N HIS A 114 -8.12 -18.66 4.73
CA HIS A 114 -7.57 -19.98 4.37
C HIS A 114 -7.02 -20.04 2.93
N CYS A 115 -6.59 -18.90 2.38
CA CYS A 115 -5.92 -18.88 1.07
C CYS A 115 -4.48 -19.38 1.19
N GLU A 116 -3.91 -19.85 0.07
CA GLU A 116 -2.52 -20.28 0.02
C GLU A 116 -1.56 -19.16 0.49
N ASN A 117 -0.60 -19.53 1.35
CA ASN A 117 0.39 -18.61 1.92
C ASN A 117 1.51 -18.27 0.92
N SER A 118 1.13 -17.76 -0.25
CA SER A 118 2.04 -17.31 -1.30
C SER A 118 2.73 -15.99 -0.92
N ILE A 119 4.00 -15.84 -1.33
CA ILE A 119 4.77 -14.60 -1.18
C ILE A 119 4.16 -13.42 -1.99
N GLU A 120 3.30 -13.70 -2.97
CA GLU A 120 2.73 -12.70 -3.86
C GLU A 120 1.62 -11.85 -3.22
N TRP A 121 0.99 -12.31 -2.13
CA TRP A 121 -0.13 -11.59 -1.51
C TRP A 121 0.32 -10.24 -0.92
N SER A 122 -0.43 -9.19 -1.24
CA SER A 122 -0.23 -7.83 -0.72
C SER A 122 -1.52 -7.23 -0.21
N LEU A 123 -1.36 -6.28 0.72
CA LEU A 123 -2.32 -5.19 0.87
C LEU A 123 -2.00 -4.11 -0.16
N CYS A 124 -3.02 -3.58 -0.83
CA CYS A 124 -2.89 -2.51 -1.82
C CYS A 124 -3.82 -1.33 -1.49
N GLU A 125 -3.31 -0.10 -1.55
CA GLU A 125 -4.16 1.10 -1.56
C GLU A 125 -4.46 1.56 -2.98
N THR A 126 -5.71 1.94 -3.23
CA THR A 126 -6.14 2.68 -4.42
C THR A 126 -6.68 4.05 -4.01
N ASN A 127 -6.42 5.08 -4.82
CA ASN A 127 -7.01 6.41 -4.71
C ASN A 127 -7.69 6.78 -6.05
N PRO A 128 -9.04 6.83 -6.09
CA PRO A 128 -9.79 7.11 -7.33
C PRO A 128 -9.58 8.52 -7.88
N ASP A 129 -9.49 9.55 -7.02
CA ASP A 129 -9.29 10.95 -7.44
C ASP A 129 -8.06 11.10 -8.34
N LEU A 130 -6.95 10.52 -7.89
CA LEU A 130 -5.66 10.53 -8.58
C LEU A 130 -5.56 9.46 -9.67
N GLN A 131 -6.45 8.45 -9.66
CA GLN A 131 -6.37 7.20 -10.45
C GLN A 131 -5.04 6.47 -10.22
N THR A 132 -4.67 6.29 -8.94
CA THR A 132 -3.39 5.69 -8.51
C THR A 132 -3.60 4.46 -7.64
N GLU A 133 -2.67 3.53 -7.72
CA GLU A 133 -2.61 2.35 -6.84
C GLU A 133 -1.16 2.06 -6.39
N ARG A 134 -1.00 1.33 -5.28
CA ARG A 134 0.25 0.65 -4.94
C ARG A 134 0.01 -0.52 -3.99
N ALA A 135 0.93 -1.48 -3.97
CA ALA A 135 1.11 -2.34 -2.81
C ALA A 135 1.72 -1.54 -1.64
N PHE A 136 1.39 -1.93 -0.41
CA PHE A 136 2.18 -1.61 0.77
C PHE A 136 3.35 -2.59 0.88
N GLU A 137 4.50 -2.10 1.34
CA GLU A 137 5.59 -2.97 1.77
C GLU A 137 5.29 -3.54 3.16
N ASP A 138 5.67 -4.78 3.42
CA ASP A 138 5.19 -5.52 4.60
C ASP A 138 5.58 -4.90 5.94
N HIS A 139 6.69 -4.16 5.99
CA HIS A 139 7.16 -3.40 7.14
C HIS A 139 6.45 -2.05 7.40
N GLU A 140 5.56 -1.58 6.52
CA GLU A 140 4.81 -0.34 6.77
C GLU A 140 3.80 -0.54 7.91
N CYS A 141 3.78 0.34 8.92
CA CYS A 141 2.76 0.35 9.97
C CYS A 141 1.44 0.89 9.39
N LEU A 142 0.39 0.06 9.32
CA LEU A 142 -0.76 0.33 8.46
C LEU A 142 -1.61 1.54 8.90
N VAL A 143 -1.63 1.88 10.19
CA VAL A 143 -2.44 2.99 10.72
C VAL A 143 -1.95 4.37 10.24
N GLU A 144 -0.65 4.56 10.04
CA GLU A 144 -0.09 5.87 9.63
C GLU A 144 -0.56 6.33 8.23
N PRO A 145 -0.37 5.56 7.14
CA PRO A 145 -0.82 5.97 5.80
C PRO A 145 -2.34 6.02 5.69
N LEU A 146 -3.09 5.17 6.40
CA LEU A 146 -4.56 5.24 6.43
C LEU A 146 -5.07 6.46 7.22
N SER A 147 -4.34 6.93 8.24
CA SER A 147 -4.67 8.17 8.97
C SER A 147 -4.55 9.43 8.10
N ALA A 148 -3.92 9.32 6.92
CA ALA A 148 -3.85 10.41 5.95
C ALA A 148 -5.08 10.47 5.01
N TRP A 149 -5.96 9.47 5.01
CA TRP A 149 -7.18 9.46 4.21
C TRP A 149 -8.23 10.38 4.85
N SER A 150 -9.00 11.12 4.04
CA SER A 150 -10.07 11.99 4.56
C SER A 150 -11.31 11.19 4.96
N ARG A 151 -12.19 11.78 5.79
CA ARG A 151 -13.49 11.17 6.17
C ARG A 151 -14.43 10.90 4.97
N LEU A 152 -14.18 11.55 3.83
CA LEU A 152 -14.92 11.40 2.57
C LEU A 152 -14.02 10.78 1.49
N SER A 153 -13.07 9.93 1.88
CA SER A 153 -12.15 9.29 0.96
C SER A 153 -12.80 8.08 0.29
N GLU A 154 -12.79 8.06 -1.05
CA GLU A 154 -13.15 6.89 -1.85
C GLU A 154 -12.00 5.88 -1.98
N ASN A 155 -10.89 6.10 -1.27
CA ASN A 155 -9.76 5.18 -1.25
C ASN A 155 -10.21 3.82 -0.72
N LYS A 156 -9.63 2.75 -1.29
CA LYS A 156 -9.95 1.37 -0.94
C LYS A 156 -8.68 0.60 -0.63
N LEU A 157 -8.76 -0.22 0.41
CA LEU A 157 -7.73 -1.17 0.81
C LEU A 157 -8.13 -2.55 0.29
N TYR A 158 -7.29 -3.14 -0.56
CA TYR A 158 -7.52 -4.45 -1.17
C TYR A 158 -6.52 -5.49 -0.68
N PHE A 159 -6.91 -6.76 -0.65
CA PHE A 159 -6.05 -7.93 -0.46
C PHE A 159 -6.03 -8.75 -1.75
N LEU A 160 -4.87 -8.79 -2.44
CA LEU A 160 -4.72 -9.31 -3.79
C LEU A 160 -3.39 -10.05 -3.95
N SER A 161 -3.32 -11.03 -4.86
CA SER A 161 -2.02 -11.51 -5.35
C SER A 161 -1.39 -10.45 -6.26
N THR A 162 -0.09 -10.24 -6.07
CA THR A 162 0.73 -9.27 -6.79
C THR A 162 2.07 -9.93 -7.17
N PRO A 163 2.15 -10.72 -8.26
CA PRO A 163 3.36 -11.45 -8.66
C PRO A 163 4.62 -10.58 -8.80
N GLN A 164 4.47 -9.28 -9.03
CA GLN A 164 5.59 -8.33 -9.15
C GLN A 164 6.17 -7.87 -7.80
N LYS A 165 5.53 -8.20 -6.66
CA LYS A 165 5.88 -7.70 -5.32
C LYS A 165 7.35 -7.91 -4.96
N TYR A 166 7.87 -9.10 -5.20
CA TYR A 166 9.25 -9.49 -4.89
C TYR A 166 10.06 -9.85 -6.14
N MET A 167 9.67 -9.33 -7.31
CA MET A 167 10.32 -9.67 -8.59
C MET A 167 11.83 -9.34 -8.60
N MET A 168 12.29 -8.38 -7.79
CA MET A 168 13.71 -8.08 -7.60
C MET A 168 14.51 -9.17 -6.87
N PHE A 169 13.86 -10.17 -6.28
CA PHE A 169 14.48 -11.31 -5.60
C PHE A 169 14.17 -12.66 -6.25
N THR A 170 13.12 -12.76 -7.07
CA THR A 170 12.88 -13.96 -7.91
C THR A 170 13.56 -13.84 -9.28
N GLU A 171 13.59 -12.64 -9.87
CA GLU A 171 14.23 -12.33 -11.15
C GLU A 171 15.19 -11.12 -11.04
N PRO A 172 16.20 -11.16 -10.15
CA PRO A 172 17.11 -10.04 -9.87
C PRO A 172 17.86 -9.54 -11.12
N GLN A 173 18.12 -10.42 -12.10
CA GLN A 173 18.80 -10.08 -13.35
C GLN A 173 18.01 -9.09 -14.22
N ILE A 174 16.67 -9.02 -14.09
CA ILE A 174 15.86 -8.01 -14.78
C ILE A 174 16.31 -6.59 -14.38
N PHE A 175 16.61 -6.37 -13.10
CA PHE A 175 16.91 -5.03 -12.56
C PHE A 175 18.40 -4.72 -12.61
N TYR A 176 19.26 -5.66 -12.22
CA TYR A 176 20.70 -5.43 -12.13
C TYR A 176 21.45 -5.65 -13.44
N MET A 177 20.85 -6.36 -14.42
CA MET A 177 21.43 -6.60 -15.75
C MET A 177 20.61 -5.99 -16.88
N TRP A 178 19.71 -5.04 -16.57
CA TRP A 178 18.71 -4.42 -17.47
C TRP A 178 19.25 -3.90 -18.81
N LYS A 179 20.54 -3.54 -18.91
CA LYS A 179 21.18 -3.10 -20.16
C LYS A 179 21.51 -4.25 -21.14
N LYS A 180 21.45 -5.51 -20.70
CA LYS A 180 21.76 -6.70 -21.52
C LYS A 180 20.47 -7.19 -22.21
N LYS A 181 20.47 -7.19 -23.55
CA LYS A 181 19.31 -7.59 -24.37
C LYS A 181 18.86 -9.06 -24.21
N SER A 182 19.66 -9.88 -23.52
CA SER A 182 19.36 -11.27 -23.18
C SER A 182 19.40 -11.47 -21.67
N SER A 183 18.33 -11.09 -20.97
CA SER A 183 18.01 -11.64 -19.64
C SER A 183 17.52 -13.08 -19.80
N GLY A 184 18.41 -13.96 -20.25
CA GLY A 184 18.14 -15.40 -20.30
C GLY A 184 17.89 -15.96 -18.90
N ASP A 185 17.33 -17.17 -18.84
CA ASP A 185 17.01 -17.81 -17.57
C ASP A 185 18.28 -17.98 -16.72
N MET A 186 18.28 -17.35 -15.54
CA MET A 186 19.41 -17.34 -14.63
C MET A 186 19.17 -18.39 -13.56
N ASN A 187 20.08 -19.35 -13.45
CA ASN A 187 19.96 -20.41 -12.45
C ASN A 187 19.92 -19.85 -11.01
N SER A 188 19.31 -20.60 -10.10
CA SER A 188 19.03 -20.17 -8.74
C SER A 188 20.28 -19.74 -7.96
N GLN A 189 21.43 -20.38 -8.19
CA GLN A 189 22.69 -20.03 -7.53
C GLN A 189 23.22 -18.66 -8.00
N ALA A 190 23.14 -18.38 -9.31
CA ALA A 190 23.51 -17.07 -9.85
C ALA A 190 22.54 -15.97 -9.39
N LYS A 191 21.23 -16.27 -9.28
CA LYS A 191 20.24 -15.36 -8.67
C LYS A 191 20.57 -15.06 -7.21
N GLU A 192 20.87 -16.07 -6.40
CA GLU A 192 21.26 -15.90 -4.99
C GLU A 192 22.54 -15.06 -4.83
N LEU A 193 23.58 -15.35 -5.62
CA LEU A 193 24.83 -14.58 -5.61
C LEU A 193 24.60 -13.11 -5.97
N LEU A 194 23.78 -12.83 -6.99
CA LEU A 194 23.44 -11.47 -7.41
C LEU A 194 22.68 -10.69 -6.31
N ILE A 195 21.76 -11.37 -5.60
CA ILE A 195 21.05 -10.78 -4.45
C ILE A 195 22.02 -10.54 -3.28
N LYS A 196 22.90 -11.50 -3.00
CA LYS A 196 23.91 -11.40 -1.93
C LYS A 196 24.90 -10.26 -2.15
N GLU A 197 25.35 -10.06 -3.39
CA GLU A 197 26.17 -8.91 -3.79
C GLU A 197 25.47 -7.57 -3.50
N HIS A 198 24.19 -7.45 -3.87
CA HIS A 198 23.48 -6.17 -3.85
C HIS A 198 22.77 -5.85 -2.53
N PHE A 199 22.41 -6.84 -1.71
CA PHE A 199 21.69 -6.69 -0.44
C PHE A 199 22.42 -7.24 0.80
N GLY A 200 23.52 -7.99 0.63
CA GLY A 200 24.28 -8.58 1.74
C GLY A 200 25.37 -7.66 2.33
N GLY A 201 25.65 -6.52 1.70
CA GLY A 201 26.59 -5.51 2.20
C GLY A 201 26.01 -4.61 3.31
N SER A 202 26.85 -3.75 3.88
CA SER A 202 26.43 -2.73 4.87
C SER A 202 25.53 -1.64 4.27
N THR A 203 25.53 -1.48 2.94
CA THR A 203 24.63 -0.61 2.18
C THR A 203 24.07 -1.37 0.98
N THR A 204 22.82 -1.09 0.60
CA THR A 204 22.19 -1.72 -0.56
C THR A 204 22.72 -1.09 -1.85
N ILE A 205 23.18 -1.92 -2.78
CA ILE A 205 23.56 -1.50 -4.13
C ILE A 205 22.30 -1.37 -4.97
N VAL A 206 22.02 -0.16 -5.44
CA VAL A 206 20.81 0.19 -6.21
C VAL A 206 21.06 0.03 -7.71
N PRO A 207 20.10 -0.49 -8.51
CA PRO A 207 20.24 -0.61 -9.96
C PRO A 207 20.70 0.71 -10.62
N ASN A 208 21.63 0.62 -11.57
CA ASN A 208 22.18 1.76 -12.32
C ASN A 208 21.23 2.27 -13.43
N LEU A 209 19.93 2.30 -13.14
CA LEU A 209 18.86 2.62 -14.08
C LEU A 209 18.92 4.08 -14.54
N GLU A 210 18.86 4.29 -15.85
CA GLU A 210 18.87 5.60 -16.49
C GLU A 210 18.12 5.54 -17.83
N GLY A 211 17.53 6.64 -18.28
CA GLY A 211 16.76 6.63 -19.53
C GLY A 211 15.98 7.90 -19.76
N VAL A 212 15.31 7.99 -20.92
CA VAL A 212 14.33 9.05 -21.17
C VAL A 212 13.00 8.66 -20.52
N LEU A 213 12.43 9.57 -19.73
CA LEU A 213 11.02 9.52 -19.34
C LEU A 213 10.34 10.82 -19.73
N TYR A 214 9.04 10.76 -19.98
CA TYR A 214 8.24 11.94 -20.25
C TYR A 214 7.71 12.50 -18.93
N LEU A 215 8.20 13.67 -18.54
CA LEU A 215 7.71 14.40 -17.36
C LEU A 215 6.49 15.23 -17.74
N LYS A 216 5.39 15.08 -17.00
CA LYS A 216 4.24 15.97 -17.10
C LYS A 216 4.59 17.36 -16.55
N GLU A 217 4.20 18.42 -17.23
CA GLU A 217 4.31 19.79 -16.69
C GLU A 217 3.29 20.04 -15.57
N ASP A 218 3.72 20.79 -14.56
CA ASP A 218 2.87 21.22 -13.44
C ASP A 218 1.68 22.03 -13.96
N GLY A 219 0.47 21.75 -13.46
CA GLY A 219 -0.79 22.37 -13.90
C GLY A 219 -1.28 22.02 -15.33
N LYS A 220 -0.44 21.46 -16.22
CA LYS A 220 -0.75 21.32 -17.66
C LYS A 220 -0.89 19.87 -18.12
N LYS A 221 -1.64 19.66 -19.22
CA LYS A 221 -1.71 18.39 -19.97
C LYS A 221 -0.63 18.36 -21.09
N VAL A 222 0.61 18.66 -20.70
CA VAL A 222 1.79 18.78 -21.58
C VAL A 222 2.90 17.91 -20.99
N TRP A 223 3.63 17.21 -21.85
CA TRP A 223 4.66 16.24 -21.46
C TRP A 223 5.97 16.56 -22.16
N LYS A 224 7.10 16.48 -21.44
CA LYS A 224 8.43 16.79 -21.97
C LYS A 224 9.40 15.64 -21.68
N PRO A 225 10.05 15.05 -22.71
CA PRO A 225 11.09 14.05 -22.48
C PRO A 225 12.27 14.67 -21.74
N ARG A 226 12.78 13.97 -20.72
CA ARG A 226 14.03 14.32 -20.02
C ARG A 226 14.81 13.04 -19.74
N TYR A 227 16.14 13.15 -19.74
CA TYR A 227 17.02 12.05 -19.33
C TYR A 227 17.12 12.02 -17.80
N PHE A 228 16.62 10.94 -17.20
CA PHE A 228 16.63 10.68 -15.77
C PHE A 228 17.63 9.58 -15.41
N MET A 229 18.10 9.62 -14.16
CA MET A 229 18.99 8.63 -13.56
C MET A 229 18.54 8.32 -12.14
N LEU A 230 18.55 7.03 -11.79
CA LEU A 230 18.32 6.56 -10.43
C LEU A 230 19.60 6.65 -9.59
N ARG A 231 19.47 7.05 -8.33
CA ARG A 231 20.49 6.95 -7.28
C ARG A 231 19.82 6.51 -5.98
N ALA A 232 20.58 6.03 -5.00
CA ALA A 232 20.00 5.59 -3.72
C ALA A 232 19.20 6.69 -2.98
N SER A 233 19.61 7.95 -3.11
CA SER A 233 18.92 9.10 -2.50
C SER A 233 17.62 9.52 -3.20
N GLY A 234 17.44 9.19 -4.49
CA GLY A 234 16.41 9.81 -5.31
C GLY A 234 16.58 9.65 -6.82
N ILE A 235 15.69 10.29 -7.57
CA ILE A 235 15.82 10.46 -9.02
C ILE A 235 16.53 11.78 -9.31
N TYR A 236 17.44 11.76 -10.26
CA TYR A 236 18.17 12.92 -10.79
C TYR A 236 17.89 13.07 -12.28
N TYR A 237 18.09 14.26 -12.84
CA TYR A 237 17.95 14.51 -14.27
C TYR A 237 19.07 15.40 -14.81
N VAL A 238 19.32 15.32 -16.12
CA VAL A 238 20.26 16.19 -16.82
C VAL A 238 19.56 17.50 -17.22
N PRO A 239 20.02 18.68 -16.75
CA PRO A 239 19.50 19.96 -17.22
C PRO A 239 19.78 20.20 -18.72
N LYS A 240 18.97 21.02 -19.38
CA LYS A 240 19.17 21.33 -20.81
C LYS A 240 20.53 22.02 -21.00
N GLY A 241 21.38 21.48 -21.88
CA GLY A 241 22.72 22.00 -22.14
C GLY A 241 23.80 21.56 -21.15
N LYS A 242 23.51 20.57 -20.29
CA LYS A 242 24.48 19.96 -19.37
C LYS A 242 24.84 18.53 -19.75
N THR A 243 25.94 18.03 -19.19
CA THR A 243 26.46 16.67 -19.46
C THR A 243 25.84 15.63 -18.52
N LYS A 244 26.18 14.35 -18.72
CA LYS A 244 25.83 13.26 -17.79
C LYS A 244 26.78 13.13 -16.59
N SER A 245 27.72 14.06 -16.40
CA SER A 245 28.66 14.01 -15.26
C SER A 245 27.91 14.15 -13.93
N SER A 246 28.44 13.58 -12.85
CA SER A 246 27.83 13.62 -11.52
C SER A 246 27.63 15.03 -10.97
N THR A 247 28.49 15.98 -11.37
CA THR A 247 28.44 17.39 -10.99
C THR A 247 27.40 18.21 -11.74
N ASP A 248 26.93 17.74 -12.91
CA ASP A 248 25.89 18.39 -13.71
C ASP A 248 24.45 17.94 -13.37
N LEU A 249 24.29 16.90 -12.54
CA LEU A 249 22.97 16.31 -12.25
C LEU A 249 22.14 17.15 -11.28
N ALA A 250 20.96 17.57 -11.72
CA ALA A 250 19.97 18.18 -10.83
C ALA A 250 19.15 17.09 -10.13
N CYS A 251 18.99 17.19 -8.81
CA CYS A 251 18.06 16.33 -8.06
C CYS A 251 16.62 16.66 -8.50
N PHE A 252 15.84 15.64 -8.87
CA PHE A 252 14.43 15.77 -9.22
C PHE A 252 13.53 15.55 -8.01
N VAL A 253 13.79 14.49 -7.24
CA VAL A 253 13.03 14.11 -6.03
C VAL A 253 13.85 13.16 -5.17
N ARG A 254 13.74 13.27 -3.84
CA ARG A 254 14.34 12.33 -2.87
C ARG A 254 13.30 11.32 -2.38
N PHE A 255 13.68 10.06 -2.19
CA PHE A 255 12.73 8.99 -1.81
C PHE A 255 12.29 9.01 -0.34
N GLU A 256 13.05 9.68 0.53
CA GLU A 256 12.76 9.86 1.96
C GLU A 256 11.28 10.20 2.23
N LYS A 257 10.74 11.21 1.52
CA LYS A 257 9.43 11.81 1.80
C LYS A 257 8.36 11.55 0.73
N VAL A 258 8.58 10.61 -0.19
CA VAL A 258 7.58 10.24 -1.21
C VAL A 258 7.42 8.73 -1.33
N ASN A 259 6.21 8.29 -1.66
CA ASN A 259 5.92 6.91 -2.08
C ASN A 259 5.68 6.88 -3.59
N VAL A 260 5.96 5.72 -4.20
CA VAL A 260 5.71 5.45 -5.62
C VAL A 260 4.39 4.70 -5.80
N TYR A 261 3.66 5.07 -6.86
CA TYR A 261 2.37 4.53 -7.23
C TYR A 261 2.34 4.26 -8.74
N THR A 262 1.69 3.17 -9.16
CA THR A 262 1.24 3.01 -10.56
C THR A 262 -0.06 3.79 -10.77
N THR A 263 -0.38 4.06 -12.03
CA THR A 263 -1.54 4.90 -12.40
C THR A 263 -2.29 4.29 -13.58
N SER A 264 -3.60 4.52 -13.68
CA SER A 264 -4.43 4.05 -14.78
C SER A 264 -5.03 5.20 -15.60
N SER A 265 -5.28 4.95 -16.89
CA SER A 265 -5.99 5.87 -17.82
C SER A 265 -5.41 7.29 -17.97
N TYR A 266 -4.10 7.49 -17.70
CA TYR A 266 -3.44 8.79 -17.79
C TYR A 266 -3.31 9.32 -19.22
N LYS A 267 -3.39 8.47 -20.25
CA LYS A 267 -3.56 8.89 -21.65
C LYS A 267 -4.88 9.65 -21.84
N GLN A 268 -5.97 9.19 -21.20
CA GLN A 268 -7.26 9.87 -21.20
C GLN A 268 -7.27 11.10 -20.26
N LYS A 269 -6.89 10.93 -18.98
CA LYS A 269 -6.94 12.01 -17.97
C LYS A 269 -5.98 13.16 -18.30
N TYR A 270 -4.76 12.86 -18.75
CA TYR A 270 -3.67 13.84 -18.90
C TYR A 270 -3.04 13.97 -20.28
N ARG A 271 -3.55 13.28 -21.31
CA ARG A 271 -2.90 13.20 -22.64
C ARG A 271 -1.46 12.69 -22.55
N ALA A 272 -1.22 11.72 -21.67
CA ALA A 272 0.07 11.04 -21.57
C ALA A 272 0.43 10.33 -22.90
N PRO A 273 1.72 10.23 -23.26
CA PRO A 273 2.16 9.45 -24.41
C PRO A 273 1.67 7.99 -24.37
N THR A 274 1.72 7.37 -23.19
CA THR A 274 1.24 6.02 -22.90
C THR A 274 0.53 6.00 -21.55
N ASP A 275 -0.21 4.92 -21.25
CA ASP A 275 -0.75 4.67 -19.92
C ASP A 275 0.26 4.03 -18.96
N PHE A 276 1.51 3.81 -19.39
CA PHE A 276 2.59 3.27 -18.56
C PHE A 276 3.20 4.38 -17.67
N CYS A 277 2.35 4.97 -16.83
CA CYS A 277 2.68 6.09 -15.96
C CYS A 277 2.90 5.64 -14.52
N PHE A 278 3.84 6.30 -13.84
CA PHE A 278 4.01 6.24 -12.39
C PHE A 278 4.02 7.64 -11.77
N LEU A 279 3.71 7.68 -10.49
CA LEU A 279 3.50 8.90 -9.73
C LEU A 279 4.29 8.85 -8.42
N LEU A 280 4.86 10.00 -8.05
CA LEU A 280 5.60 10.21 -6.80
C LEU A 280 4.92 11.34 -6.02
N LYS A 281 4.46 11.04 -4.79
CA LYS A 281 3.80 12.00 -3.89
C LYS A 281 4.14 11.71 -2.42
N HIS A 282 4.04 12.73 -1.58
CA HIS A 282 4.04 12.56 -0.13
C HIS A 282 2.77 11.79 0.31
N PRO A 283 2.82 10.86 1.29
CA PRO A 283 1.65 10.07 1.70
C PRO A 283 0.41 10.88 2.09
N CYS A 284 0.59 12.07 2.69
CA CYS A 284 -0.54 12.96 3.04
C CYS A 284 -1.26 13.61 1.85
N ILE A 285 -0.70 13.55 0.64
CA ILE A 285 -1.36 14.10 -0.55
C ILE A 285 -2.36 13.06 -1.07
N GLN A 286 -3.65 13.39 -1.02
CA GLN A 286 -4.75 12.49 -1.41
C GLN A 286 -5.68 13.08 -2.49
N LYS A 287 -5.42 14.30 -2.96
CA LYS A 287 -6.09 14.99 -4.08
C LYS A 287 -5.03 15.65 -4.97
N GLU A 288 -5.44 16.17 -6.13
CA GLU A 288 -4.55 16.85 -7.09
C GLU A 288 -3.71 17.96 -6.45
N SER A 289 -2.42 18.03 -6.79
CA SER A 289 -1.47 18.96 -6.16
C SER A 289 -0.20 19.17 -7.00
N PRO A 290 0.39 20.39 -7.05
CA PRO A 290 1.62 20.67 -7.79
C PRO A 290 2.86 19.94 -7.22
N TYR A 291 2.78 19.42 -6.00
CA TYR A 291 3.85 18.62 -5.38
C TYR A 291 3.84 17.15 -5.85
N ILE A 292 2.80 16.72 -6.57
CA ILE A 292 2.76 15.40 -7.22
C ILE A 292 3.61 15.45 -8.48
N LYS A 293 4.56 14.50 -8.64
CA LYS A 293 5.37 14.37 -9.85
C LYS A 293 5.00 13.10 -10.61
N ILE A 294 4.60 13.28 -11.87
CA ILE A 294 4.06 12.23 -12.75
C ILE A 294 5.03 12.02 -13.92
N LEU A 295 5.43 10.77 -14.14
CA LEU A 295 6.32 10.37 -15.23
C LEU A 295 5.67 9.26 -16.05
N CYS A 296 5.83 9.34 -17.38
CA CYS A 296 5.36 8.35 -18.33
C CYS A 296 6.55 7.61 -18.96
N CYS A 297 6.48 6.29 -18.97
CA CYS A 297 7.39 5.39 -19.65
C CYS A 297 6.96 5.15 -21.11
N GLU A 298 7.86 4.60 -21.91
CA GLU A 298 7.55 4.16 -23.29
C GLU A 298 6.78 2.83 -23.31
N ASP A 299 7.09 1.92 -22.37
CA ASP A 299 6.50 0.59 -22.31
C ASP A 299 6.32 0.07 -20.86
N LYS A 300 5.65 -1.08 -20.73
CA LYS A 300 5.36 -1.77 -19.45
C LYS A 300 6.61 -2.28 -18.73
N HIS A 301 7.65 -2.70 -19.45
CA HIS A 301 8.91 -3.18 -18.88
C HIS A 301 9.72 -2.01 -18.29
N THR A 302 9.78 -0.89 -19.00
CA THR A 302 10.36 0.36 -18.49
C THR A 302 9.64 0.85 -17.24
N LEU A 303 8.31 0.78 -17.18
CA LEU A 303 7.53 1.05 -15.95
C LEU A 303 7.89 0.10 -14.79
N LEU A 304 7.93 -1.21 -15.08
CA LEU A 304 8.31 -2.26 -14.12
C LEU A 304 9.72 -2.03 -13.54
N LEU A 305 10.69 -1.68 -14.38
CA LEU A 305 12.06 -1.35 -13.98
C LEU A 305 12.08 -0.13 -13.04
N TRP A 306 11.47 0.99 -13.45
CA TRP A 306 11.50 2.22 -12.65
C TRP A 306 10.79 2.07 -11.31
N VAL A 307 9.56 1.55 -11.27
CA VAL A 307 8.80 1.40 -10.02
C VAL A 307 9.54 0.50 -9.03
N ASN A 308 10.04 -0.66 -9.46
CA ASN A 308 10.74 -1.57 -8.55
C ASN A 308 12.14 -1.08 -8.17
N SER A 309 12.87 -0.43 -9.07
CA SER A 309 14.19 0.13 -8.71
C SER A 309 14.06 1.33 -7.76
N ILE A 310 12.96 2.09 -7.83
CA ILE A 310 12.58 3.10 -6.82
C ILE A 310 12.28 2.43 -5.46
N ARG A 311 11.55 1.29 -5.44
CA ARG A 311 11.31 0.52 -4.21
C ARG A 311 12.63 0.02 -3.58
N ILE A 312 13.54 -0.54 -4.40
CA ILE A 312 14.88 -0.94 -3.95
C ILE A 312 15.64 0.24 -3.35
N ALA A 313 15.66 1.39 -4.04
CA ALA A 313 16.35 2.59 -3.56
C ALA A 313 15.76 3.17 -2.27
N LYS A 314 14.42 3.16 -2.12
CA LYS A 314 13.71 3.71 -0.95
C LYS A 314 13.83 2.82 0.29
N TYR A 315 13.69 1.50 0.13
CA TYR A 315 13.51 0.55 1.24
C TYR A 315 14.71 -0.37 1.49
N GLY A 316 15.59 -0.56 0.49
CA GLY A 316 16.86 -1.28 0.61
C GLY A 316 16.76 -2.63 1.34
N ALA A 317 17.59 -2.80 2.37
CA ALA A 317 17.62 -4.02 3.19
C ALA A 317 16.29 -4.36 3.89
N ALA A 318 15.39 -3.40 4.14
CA ALA A 318 14.06 -3.71 4.70
C ALA A 318 13.20 -4.49 3.69
N LEU A 319 13.31 -4.16 2.40
CA LEU A 319 12.61 -4.87 1.32
C LEU A 319 13.06 -6.33 1.20
N TYR A 320 14.35 -6.59 1.40
CA TYR A 320 14.89 -7.96 1.39
C TYR A 320 14.46 -8.76 2.64
N LYS A 321 14.45 -8.12 3.82
CA LYS A 321 13.91 -8.74 5.05
C LYS A 321 12.43 -9.13 4.91
N ASN A 322 11.62 -8.29 4.24
CA ASN A 322 10.22 -8.58 3.95
C ASN A 322 10.08 -9.86 3.10
N TYR A 323 10.89 -9.97 2.03
CA TYR A 323 10.93 -11.15 1.17
C TYR A 323 11.35 -12.42 1.95
N GLN A 324 12.43 -12.33 2.74
CA GLN A 324 12.90 -13.46 3.56
C GLN A 324 11.80 -13.94 4.53
N ALA A 325 11.14 -13.02 5.24
CA ALA A 325 10.05 -13.36 6.16
C ALA A 325 8.84 -13.99 5.45
N ALA A 326 8.51 -13.54 4.23
CA ALA A 326 7.45 -14.11 3.41
C ALA A 326 7.80 -15.54 2.96
N VAL A 327 9.02 -15.76 2.44
CA VAL A 327 9.50 -17.10 2.03
C VAL A 327 9.50 -18.07 3.20
N THR A 328 10.06 -17.69 4.35
CA THR A 328 10.08 -18.54 5.54
C THR A 328 8.67 -18.98 5.97
N ARG A 329 7.68 -18.07 5.94
CA ARG A 329 6.29 -18.41 6.28
C ARG A 329 5.60 -19.29 5.23
N ALA A 330 5.86 -19.06 3.95
CA ALA A 330 5.36 -19.92 2.88
C ALA A 330 5.85 -21.37 3.08
N SER A 331 7.14 -21.56 3.35
CA SER A 331 7.73 -22.88 3.61
C SER A 331 7.18 -23.55 4.88
N ILE A 332 6.98 -22.82 5.98
CA ILE A 332 6.49 -23.38 7.26
C ILE A 332 5.11 -24.03 7.11
N LEU A 333 4.20 -23.41 6.35
CA LEU A 333 2.84 -23.97 6.14
C LEU A 333 2.75 -25.01 5.01
N GLN A 334 3.82 -25.19 4.23
CA GLN A 334 3.94 -26.31 3.28
C GLN A 334 4.41 -27.62 3.93
N ILE A 335 4.82 -27.62 5.20
CA ILE A 335 5.11 -28.84 5.96
C ILE A 335 3.78 -29.55 6.27
N PRO A 336 3.53 -30.78 5.79
CA PRO A 336 2.28 -31.48 6.07
C PRO A 336 2.18 -31.87 7.54
N TYR A 337 0.97 -31.77 8.11
CA TYR A 337 0.65 -32.15 9.50
C TYR A 337 0.95 -33.63 9.85
N SER A 338 1.30 -34.47 8.87
CA SER A 338 1.67 -35.88 9.06
C SER A 338 2.99 -36.10 9.79
N ALA A 339 3.90 -35.12 9.80
CA ALA A 339 5.19 -35.24 10.49
C ALA A 339 5.04 -35.27 12.03
N ALA A 340 4.10 -34.51 12.59
CA ALA A 340 4.02 -34.24 14.03
C ALA A 340 3.49 -35.40 14.91
N ASN A 341 2.98 -36.49 14.31
CA ASN A 341 2.39 -37.62 15.04
C ASN A 341 3.23 -38.90 15.05
N LYS A 342 4.40 -38.92 14.37
CA LYS A 342 5.17 -40.17 14.20
C LYS A 342 6.03 -40.59 15.41
N GLU A 343 6.18 -39.72 16.41
CA GLU A 343 7.01 -39.97 17.61
C GLU A 343 6.22 -40.52 18.83
N LYS A 344 4.90 -40.72 18.70
CA LYS A 344 4.05 -41.22 19.82
C LYS A 344 3.60 -42.67 19.71
N SER A 345 4.10 -43.43 18.74
CA SER A 345 3.75 -44.85 18.54
C SER A 345 4.98 -45.73 18.30
N ASN A 346 5.91 -45.77 19.27
CA ASN A 346 6.96 -46.81 19.37
C ASN A 346 7.55 -46.87 20.80
N SER A 347 6.70 -47.06 21.80
CA SER A 347 7.11 -47.30 23.19
C SER A 347 6.16 -48.29 23.89
N VAL A 348 6.01 -49.48 23.31
CA VAL A 348 5.37 -50.62 23.97
C VAL A 348 6.42 -51.72 24.13
N THR A 349 6.76 -52.01 25.38
CA THR A 349 7.73 -53.02 25.79
C THR A 349 7.28 -54.43 25.42
N SER A 350 8.12 -55.19 24.72
CA SER A 350 8.06 -56.64 24.71
C SER A 350 8.73 -57.18 25.98
N LEU A 351 7.94 -57.67 26.95
CA LEU A 351 8.48 -58.48 28.04
C LEU A 351 8.81 -59.89 27.51
N GLU A 352 9.87 -60.47 28.05
CA GLU A 352 10.19 -61.90 27.87
C GLU A 352 9.16 -62.79 28.59
N SER A 353 9.10 -64.06 28.20
CA SER A 353 8.40 -65.11 28.95
C SER A 353 9.13 -66.46 28.80
N PRO A 354 9.19 -67.33 29.83
CA PRO A 354 10.25 -68.32 29.92
C PRO A 354 9.78 -69.78 29.71
N TYR A 355 10.48 -70.51 28.83
CA TYR A 355 10.63 -71.98 28.81
C TYR A 355 9.36 -72.85 28.59
N PRO A 356 9.49 -74.18 28.34
CA PRO A 356 10.60 -74.91 27.69
C PRO A 356 10.17 -75.82 26.51
N SER A 357 11.18 -76.43 25.89
CA SER A 357 11.24 -77.50 24.90
C SER A 357 10.12 -78.55 24.81
N SER A 358 9.86 -78.98 23.57
CA SER A 358 9.76 -80.40 23.16
C SER A 358 10.23 -80.53 21.71
#